data_AF-A0A948REU5-F1
#
_entry.id   AF-A0A948REU5-F1
#
_cell.length_a   1.000
_cell.length_b   1.000
_cell.length_c   1.000
_cell.angle_alpha   90.00
_cell.angle_beta   90.00
_cell.angle_gamma   90.00
#
_symmetry.space_group_name_H-M   'P 1'
#
loop_
_entity.id
_entity.type
_entity.pdbx_description
1 polymer ?
#
loop_
_entity_poly.entity_id
_entity_poly.type
_entity_poly.pdbx_seq_one_letter_code
_entity_poly.pdbx_strand_id
1 'polypeptide(L)'
;MSDNQPLNLAEATRRFLASLSPEEAKAGQPEVQRFVRWYGREHSLTGLTGHEVANYAARMPSSDTDYLKKFEQIRAFLTYSKKQGWTKTNLAAHLKVKKGKGKTTAVGRQMAQGMSLTQQGYDDVKTELASLEPKRAQAIEEVRLAAADK
;
A
#
# COMPACT_ATOMS: atom_id res chain seq x y z
N MET A 1 20.73 -23.06 -10.15
CA MET A 1 20.95 -21.67 -9.69
C MET A 1 19.61 -21.16 -9.21
N SER A 2 19.38 -21.18 -7.90
CA SER A 2 18.07 -20.88 -7.34
C SER A 2 17.92 -19.38 -7.15
N ASP A 3 17.01 -18.81 -7.91
CA ASP A 3 16.60 -17.41 -7.92
C ASP A 3 16.18 -16.95 -6.50
N ASN A 4 17.12 -16.40 -5.74
CA ASN A 4 16.86 -15.70 -4.48
C ASN A 4 16.51 -14.22 -4.75
N GLN A 5 15.86 -13.94 -5.88
CA GLN A 5 15.52 -12.57 -6.24
C GLN A 5 14.31 -12.16 -5.40
N PRO A 6 14.38 -11.02 -4.67
CA PRO A 6 13.26 -10.56 -3.88
C PRO A 6 12.05 -10.39 -4.80
N LEU A 7 10.95 -11.07 -4.48
CA LEU A 7 9.76 -11.05 -5.33
C LEU A 7 9.24 -9.60 -5.44
N ASN A 8 9.24 -9.09 -6.66
CA ASN A 8 8.77 -7.75 -6.99
C ASN A 8 7.30 -7.76 -7.41
N LEU A 9 6.67 -6.58 -7.42
CA LEU A 9 5.25 -6.42 -7.73
C LEU A 9 4.87 -6.91 -9.13
N ALA A 10 5.76 -6.77 -10.11
CA ALA A 10 5.51 -7.25 -11.47
C ALA A 10 5.41 -8.78 -11.53
N GLU A 11 6.36 -9.49 -10.93
CA GLU A 11 6.36 -10.95 -10.93
C GLU A 11 5.22 -11.52 -10.06
N ALA A 12 4.93 -10.89 -8.92
CA ALA A 12 3.76 -11.25 -8.11
C ALA A 12 2.45 -11.10 -8.88
N THR A 13 2.32 -10.05 -9.69
CA THR A 13 1.14 -9.84 -10.55
C THR A 13 1.02 -10.92 -11.61
N ARG A 14 2.12 -11.28 -12.26
CA ARG A 14 2.14 -12.36 -13.27
C ARG A 14 1.67 -13.68 -12.66
N ARG A 15 2.20 -14.04 -11.49
CA ARG A 15 1.83 -15.26 -10.75
C ARG A 15 0.37 -15.23 -10.27
N PHE A 16 -0.10 -14.09 -9.79
CA PHE A 16 -1.50 -13.92 -9.41
C PHE A 16 -2.46 -14.12 -10.59
N LEU A 17 -2.21 -13.44 -11.72
CA LEU A 17 -3.06 -13.58 -12.90
C LEU A 17 -3.03 -14.99 -13.48
N ALA A 18 -1.89 -15.68 -13.41
CA ALA A 18 -1.76 -17.09 -13.81
C ALA A 18 -2.50 -18.06 -12.86
N SER A 19 -2.80 -17.65 -11.63
CA SER A 19 -3.54 -18.46 -10.66
C SER A 19 -5.06 -18.33 -10.77
N LEU A 20 -5.55 -17.37 -11.56
CA LEU A 20 -6.97 -17.10 -11.76
C LEU A 20 -7.50 -17.72 -13.05
N SER A 21 -8.82 -17.84 -13.15
CA SER A 21 -9.49 -18.16 -14.41
C SER A 21 -9.26 -17.04 -15.44
N PRO A 22 -9.24 -17.32 -16.76
CA PRO A 22 -8.97 -16.31 -17.78
C PRO A 22 -9.94 -15.11 -17.74
N GLU A 23 -11.20 -15.32 -17.37
CA GLU A 23 -12.19 -14.26 -17.20
C GLU A 23 -11.89 -13.36 -15.99
N GLU A 24 -11.54 -13.95 -14.84
CA GLU A 24 -11.18 -13.23 -13.62
C GLU A 24 -9.85 -12.47 -13.79
N ALA A 25 -8.87 -13.09 -14.43
CA ALA A 25 -7.60 -12.48 -14.76
C ALA A 25 -7.82 -11.26 -15.66
N LYS A 26 -8.64 -11.37 -16.72
CA LYS A 26 -8.95 -10.25 -17.62
C LYS A 26 -9.68 -9.12 -16.89
N ALA A 27 -10.60 -9.45 -15.98
CA ALA A 27 -11.31 -8.46 -15.19
C ALA A 27 -10.39 -7.73 -14.20
N GLY A 28 -9.49 -8.45 -13.52
CA GLY A 28 -8.60 -7.91 -12.48
C GLY A 28 -7.29 -7.28 -12.97
N GLN A 29 -6.83 -7.67 -14.15
CA GLN A 29 -5.57 -7.19 -14.73
C GLN A 29 -5.41 -5.66 -14.75
N PRO A 30 -6.37 -4.85 -15.24
CA PRO A 30 -6.17 -3.40 -15.33
C PRO A 30 -5.96 -2.74 -13.97
N GLU A 31 -6.69 -3.18 -12.94
CA GLU A 31 -6.61 -2.59 -11.59
C GLU A 31 -5.36 -3.03 -10.84
N VAL A 32 -5.00 -4.31 -10.94
CA VAL A 32 -3.76 -4.81 -10.35
C VAL A 32 -2.55 -4.17 -11.04
N GLN A 33 -2.55 -4.01 -12.37
CA GLN A 33 -1.48 -3.30 -13.06
C GLN A 33 -1.39 -1.82 -12.69
N ARG A 34 -2.53 -1.15 -12.47
CA ARG A 34 -2.55 0.23 -11.96
C ARG A 34 -1.93 0.32 -10.57
N PHE A 35 -2.26 -0.61 -9.68
CA PHE A 35 -1.65 -0.73 -8.36
C PHE A 35 -0.14 -0.92 -8.46
N VAL A 36 0.34 -1.84 -9.30
CA VAL A 36 1.79 -2.04 -9.52
C VAL A 36 2.47 -0.81 -10.10
N ARG A 37 1.84 -0.13 -11.07
CA ARG A 37 2.39 1.08 -11.67
C ARG A 37 2.53 2.22 -10.66
N TRP A 38 1.66 2.27 -9.65
CA TRP A 38 1.70 3.28 -8.60
C TRP A 38 2.94 3.15 -7.70
N TYR A 39 3.26 1.94 -7.27
CA TYR A 39 4.42 1.68 -6.39
C TYR A 39 5.72 1.42 -7.14
N GLY A 40 5.63 1.07 -8.41
CA GLY A 40 6.77 0.65 -9.22
C GLY A 40 6.81 -0.86 -9.39
N ARG A 41 7.12 -1.28 -10.62
CA ARG A 41 7.17 -2.70 -11.03
C ARG A 41 8.21 -3.51 -10.25
N GLU A 42 9.31 -2.86 -9.89
CA GLU A 42 10.46 -3.46 -9.22
C GLU A 42 10.36 -3.39 -7.68
N HIS A 43 9.33 -2.74 -7.15
CA HIS A 43 9.13 -2.64 -5.71
C HIS A 43 8.93 -4.02 -5.09
N SER A 44 9.65 -4.30 -4.00
CA SER A 44 9.54 -5.58 -3.30
C SER A 44 8.24 -5.68 -2.50
N LEU A 45 7.57 -6.83 -2.55
CA LEU A 45 6.38 -7.07 -1.71
C LEU A 45 6.72 -7.17 -0.23
N THR A 46 7.95 -7.54 0.11
CA THR A 46 8.39 -7.70 1.50
C THR A 46 8.54 -6.36 2.23
N GLY A 47 8.78 -5.28 1.49
CA GLY A 47 8.87 -3.91 1.98
C GLY A 47 7.54 -3.15 1.95
N LEU A 48 6.51 -3.70 1.31
CA LEU A 48 5.21 -3.05 1.20
C LEU A 48 4.49 -3.06 2.56
N THR A 49 4.05 -1.89 3.00
CA THR A 49 3.42 -1.67 4.30
C THR A 49 1.91 -1.50 4.20
N GLY A 50 1.21 -1.74 5.32
CA GLY A 50 -0.22 -1.46 5.42
C GLY A 50 -0.55 0.02 5.22
N HIS A 51 0.34 0.93 5.62
CA HIS A 51 0.18 2.37 5.46
C HIS A 51 0.15 2.76 3.98
N GLU A 52 1.12 2.25 3.20
CA GLU A 52 1.17 2.45 1.76
C GLU A 52 -0.14 2.02 1.10
N VAL A 53 -0.54 0.77 1.36
CA VAL A 53 -1.78 0.20 0.81
C VAL A 53 -3.02 1.03 1.17
N ALA A 54 -3.11 1.52 2.41
CA ALA A 54 -4.18 2.41 2.84
C ALA A 54 -4.14 3.77 2.10
N ASN A 55 -2.96 4.34 1.88
CA ASN A 55 -2.78 5.59 1.13
C ASN A 55 -3.21 5.43 -0.34
N TYR A 56 -2.92 4.30 -0.99
CA TYR A 56 -3.44 4.03 -2.33
C TYR A 56 -4.98 3.94 -2.34
N ALA A 57 -5.57 3.19 -1.39
CA ALA A 57 -7.02 3.07 -1.28
C ALA A 57 -7.71 4.43 -1.03
N ALA A 58 -7.09 5.33 -0.27
CA ALA A 58 -7.62 6.66 0.00
C ALA A 58 -7.60 7.59 -1.23
N ARG A 59 -6.67 7.37 -2.16
CA ARG A 59 -6.52 8.14 -3.41
C ARG A 59 -7.32 7.55 -4.57
N MET A 60 -7.92 6.38 -4.41
CA MET A 60 -8.82 5.82 -5.43
C MET A 60 -10.09 6.69 -5.58
N PRO A 61 -10.51 6.98 -6.83
CA PRO A 61 -11.71 7.77 -7.08
C PRO A 61 -12.95 7.00 -6.61
N SER A 62 -13.60 7.49 -5.55
CA SER A 62 -14.81 6.88 -4.99
C SER A 62 -16.07 7.06 -5.84
N SER A 63 -16.02 7.95 -6.84
CA SER A 63 -17.12 8.19 -7.77
C SER A 63 -17.15 7.19 -8.94
N ASP A 64 -16.20 6.26 -8.98
CA ASP A 64 -16.13 5.24 -10.02
C ASP A 64 -17.23 4.18 -9.79
N THR A 65 -18.05 3.93 -10.82
CA THR A 65 -19.18 2.98 -10.74
C THR A 65 -18.74 1.56 -10.38
N ASP A 66 -17.51 1.19 -10.73
CA ASP A 66 -16.92 -0.11 -10.41
C ASP A 66 -15.96 -0.05 -9.21
N TYR A 67 -15.95 1.03 -8.41
CA TYR A 67 -15.06 1.21 -7.26
C TYR A 67 -14.98 -0.04 -6.37
N LEU A 68 -16.14 -0.62 -6.02
CA LEU A 68 -16.18 -1.83 -5.19
C LEU A 68 -15.53 -3.04 -5.88
N LYS A 69 -15.76 -3.24 -7.18
CA LYS A 69 -15.16 -4.35 -7.92
C LYS A 69 -13.64 -4.18 -8.03
N LYS A 70 -13.19 -2.97 -8.36
CA LYS A 70 -11.77 -2.62 -8.47
C LYS A 70 -11.04 -2.80 -7.14
N PHE A 71 -11.70 -2.37 -6.05
CA PHE A 71 -11.22 -2.56 -4.70
C PHE A 71 -11.06 -4.05 -4.34
N GLU A 72 -12.06 -4.89 -4.66
CA GLU A 72 -12.01 -6.33 -4.39
C GLU A 72 -10.94 -7.04 -5.23
N GLN A 73 -10.65 -6.59 -6.45
CA GLN A 73 -9.54 -7.13 -7.26
C GLN A 73 -8.17 -6.90 -6.61
N ILE A 74 -7.95 -5.70 -6.06
CA ILE A 74 -6.71 -5.39 -5.33
C ILE A 74 -6.65 -6.19 -4.02
N ARG A 75 -7.79 -6.32 -3.32
CA ARG A 75 -7.89 -7.11 -2.10
C ARG A 75 -7.57 -8.59 -2.35
N ALA A 76 -8.06 -9.16 -3.44
CA ALA A 76 -7.77 -10.53 -3.86
C ALA A 76 -6.27 -10.72 -4.14
N PHE A 77 -5.64 -9.78 -4.85
CA PHE A 77 -4.20 -9.79 -5.10
C PHE A 77 -3.36 -9.79 -3.81
N LEU A 78 -3.68 -8.92 -2.86
CA LEU A 78 -2.96 -8.85 -1.58
C LEU A 78 -3.22 -10.06 -0.68
N THR A 79 -4.44 -10.60 -0.71
CA THR A 79 -4.79 -11.84 0.02
C THR A 79 -4.00 -13.01 -0.55
N TYR A 80 -3.93 -13.13 -1.87
CA TYR A 80 -3.11 -14.12 -2.54
C TYR A 80 -1.61 -13.96 -2.20
N SER A 81 -1.11 -12.72 -2.23
CA SER A 81 0.28 -12.42 -1.86
C SER A 81 0.63 -12.87 -0.43
N LYS A 82 -0.30 -12.72 0.52
CA LYS A 82 -0.13 -13.25 1.87
C LYS A 82 -0.16 -14.78 1.92
N LYS A 83 -1.06 -15.43 1.19
CA LYS A 83 -1.14 -16.90 1.09
C LYS A 83 0.15 -17.52 0.54
N GLN A 84 0.81 -16.82 -0.39
CA GLN A 84 2.08 -17.24 -0.97
C GLN A 84 3.31 -16.87 -0.10
N GLY A 85 3.10 -16.19 1.04
CA GLY A 85 4.18 -15.81 1.96
C GLY A 85 5.03 -14.63 1.48
N TRP A 86 4.60 -13.88 0.47
CA TRP A 86 5.37 -12.76 -0.10
C TRP A 86 5.31 -11.49 0.74
N THR A 87 4.31 -11.39 1.61
CA THR A 87 4.14 -10.30 2.56
C THR A 87 4.23 -10.82 3.99
N LYS A 88 4.91 -10.08 4.86
CA LYS A 88 5.01 -10.42 6.28
C LYS A 88 3.64 -10.36 6.95
N THR A 89 2.89 -9.30 6.67
CA THR A 89 1.56 -9.04 7.24
C THR A 89 0.45 -9.17 6.19
N ASN A 90 -0.79 -9.28 6.65
CA ASN A 90 -1.96 -9.29 5.77
C ASN A 90 -2.30 -7.87 5.31
N LEU A 91 -1.75 -7.47 4.17
CA LEU A 91 -1.97 -6.13 3.60
C LEU A 91 -3.41 -5.88 3.15
N ALA A 92 -4.16 -6.94 2.80
CA ALA A 92 -5.57 -6.83 2.40
C ALA A 92 -6.46 -6.30 3.54
N ALA A 93 -6.06 -6.47 4.80
CA ALA A 93 -6.78 -5.94 5.96
C ALA A 93 -6.69 -4.42 6.08
N HIS A 94 -5.71 -3.79 5.42
CA HIS A 94 -5.48 -2.34 5.44
C HIS A 94 -6.20 -1.60 4.30
N LEU A 95 -6.74 -2.33 3.31
CA LEU A 95 -7.68 -1.75 2.34
C LEU A 95 -9.03 -1.51 3.04
N LYS A 96 -9.42 -0.25 3.19
CA LYS A 96 -10.75 0.15 3.70
C LYS A 96 -11.55 0.85 2.60
N VAL A 97 -12.77 0.38 2.36
CA VAL A 97 -13.74 1.01 1.45
C VAL A 97 -14.14 2.38 2.01
N LYS A 98 -14.05 3.42 1.19
CA LYS A 98 -14.54 4.76 1.55
C LYS A 98 -16.06 4.76 1.45
N LYS A 99 -16.75 4.46 2.55
CA LYS A 99 -18.21 4.51 2.60
C LYS A 99 -18.67 5.95 2.44
N GLY A 100 -19.41 6.23 1.36
CA GLY A 100 -20.00 7.54 1.10
C GLY A 100 -20.79 8.04 2.31
N LYS A 101 -20.68 9.32 2.61
CA LYS A 101 -21.28 9.97 3.79
C LYS A 101 -22.81 10.04 3.65
N GLY A 102 -23.49 8.94 3.97
CA GLY A 102 -24.93 8.90 4.25
C GLY A 102 -25.14 8.96 5.76
N LYS A 103 -25.86 9.97 6.24
CA LYS A 103 -26.32 10.09 7.64
C LYS A 103 -27.23 8.90 7.99
N THR A 104 -27.00 8.25 9.14
CA THR A 104 -28.00 7.90 10.17
C THR A 104 -27.33 7.29 11.41
N THR A 105 -27.97 7.53 12.55
CA THR A 105 -27.48 7.46 13.93
C THR A 105 -27.80 6.12 14.61
N ALA A 106 -26.86 5.61 15.43
CA ALA A 106 -26.89 4.76 16.65
C ALA A 106 -28.05 3.72 16.88
N VAL A 107 -27.92 2.52 17.49
CA VAL A 107 -27.10 1.96 18.58
C VAL A 107 -27.07 0.42 18.44
N GLY A 108 -25.96 -0.23 18.79
CA GLY A 108 -25.89 -1.68 19.00
C GLY A 108 -24.48 -2.13 19.41
N ARG A 109 -24.20 -2.08 20.71
CA ARG A 109 -22.88 -2.40 21.30
C ARG A 109 -22.63 -3.91 21.28
N GLN A 110 -21.66 -4.38 20.48
CA GLN A 110 -20.90 -5.60 20.79
C GLN A 110 -19.54 -5.62 20.07
N MET A 111 -18.50 -5.46 20.88
CA MET A 111 -17.11 -5.93 20.72
C MET A 111 -16.54 -6.05 19.31
N ALA A 112 -15.89 -4.99 18.86
CA ALA A 112 -14.60 -5.09 18.18
C ALA A 112 -13.90 -3.76 18.40
N GLN A 113 -12.61 -3.80 18.72
CA GLN A 113 -11.74 -2.64 18.84
C GLN A 113 -11.59 -1.96 17.47
N GLY A 114 -12.66 -1.33 17.01
CA GLY A 114 -12.64 -0.34 15.94
C GLY A 114 -12.30 0.98 16.60
N MET A 115 -11.01 1.32 16.61
CA MET A 115 -10.62 2.71 16.77
C MET A 115 -11.24 3.48 15.62
N SER A 116 -12.35 4.14 15.95
CA SER A 116 -13.03 5.17 15.21
C SER A 116 -11.99 6.19 14.75
N LEU A 117 -12.06 6.55 13.47
CA LEU A 117 -11.39 7.71 12.92
C LEU A 117 -11.70 8.94 13.80
N THR A 118 -10.75 9.35 14.63
CA THR A 118 -10.70 10.71 15.14
C THR A 118 -9.67 11.47 14.34
N GLN A 119 -9.93 12.77 14.17
CA GLN A 119 -9.10 13.78 13.52
C GLN A 119 -7.66 13.92 14.09
N GLN A 120 -7.20 12.99 14.93
CA GLN A 120 -5.86 12.99 15.54
C GLN A 120 -4.76 12.37 14.67
N GLY A 121 -5.10 11.60 13.63
CA GLY A 121 -4.10 11.08 12.70
C GLY A 121 -3.36 12.17 11.89
N TYR A 122 -3.81 13.43 11.99
CA TYR A 122 -3.18 14.56 11.31
C TYR A 122 -2.04 15.20 12.12
N ASP A 123 -2.07 15.08 13.46
CA ASP A 123 -1.05 15.68 14.34
C ASP A 123 0.12 14.71 14.62
N ASP A 124 -0.15 13.40 14.55
CA ASP A 124 0.86 12.35 14.75
C ASP A 124 1.85 12.25 13.57
N VAL A 125 1.36 12.46 12.33
CA VAL A 125 2.19 12.53 11.11
C VAL A 125 3.13 13.75 11.13
N LYS A 126 2.80 14.79 11.91
CA LYS A 126 3.68 15.96 12.07
C LYS A 126 4.76 15.74 13.12
N THR A 127 4.59 14.76 14.02
CA THR A 127 5.56 14.46 15.08
C THR A 127 6.55 13.36 14.66
N GLU A 128 6.16 12.46 13.75
CA GLU A 128 7.07 11.47 13.13
C GLU A 128 7.97 12.05 12.01
N LEU A 129 7.79 13.32 11.62
CA LEU A 129 8.75 14.02 10.75
C LEU A 129 9.95 14.58 11.53
N ALA A 130 9.86 14.65 12.87
CA ALA A 130 10.93 15.19 13.72
C ALA A 130 11.90 14.13 14.29
N SER A 131 11.66 12.83 14.05
CA SER A 131 12.48 11.75 14.65
C SER A 131 13.31 10.93 13.65
N LEU A 132 13.33 11.32 12.36
CA LEU A 132 14.29 10.84 11.37
C LEU A 132 15.31 11.92 10.96
N GLU A 133 15.60 12.86 11.85
CA GLU A 133 16.81 13.70 11.80
C GLU A 133 17.79 13.40 12.95
N PRO A 134 18.36 12.17 12.98
CA PRO A 134 19.80 12.15 13.23
C PRO A 134 20.54 11.13 12.37
N LYS A 135 20.42 11.24 11.03
CA LYS A 135 21.50 10.88 10.11
C LYS A 135 21.89 12.05 9.19
N ARG A 136 21.81 13.27 9.73
CA ARG A 136 22.38 14.51 9.16
C ARG A 136 23.81 14.82 9.65
N ALA A 137 24.52 13.88 10.25
CA ALA A 137 25.80 14.18 10.92
C ALA A 137 26.96 13.20 10.62
N GLN A 138 27.12 12.74 9.37
CA GLN A 138 28.41 12.23 8.87
C GLN A 138 28.64 12.58 7.38
N ALA A 139 28.42 13.84 7.02
CA ALA A 139 28.99 14.43 5.79
C ALA A 139 29.16 15.96 5.93
N ILE A 140 29.45 16.44 7.15
CA ILE A 140 30.05 17.76 7.35
C ILE A 140 31.55 17.49 7.45
N GLU A 141 32.27 17.56 6.32
CA GLU A 141 33.72 17.82 6.22
C GLU A 141 34.33 17.55 4.83
N GLU A 142 33.59 17.20 3.77
CA GLU A 142 34.22 17.05 2.43
C GLU A 142 33.69 18.00 1.34
N VAL A 143 32.73 18.88 1.64
CA VAL A 143 32.30 19.97 0.71
C VAL A 143 32.85 21.34 1.14
N ARG A 144 33.67 21.40 2.20
CA ARG A 144 34.32 22.65 2.63
C ARG A 144 35.65 22.98 1.90
N LEU A 145 36.07 22.16 0.93
CA LEU A 145 37.35 22.35 0.23
C LEU A 145 37.31 22.18 -1.31
N ALA A 146 36.16 21.85 -1.92
CA ALA A 146 36.08 21.63 -3.37
C ALA A 146 35.48 22.79 -4.18
N ALA A 147 35.23 23.95 -3.55
CA ALA A 147 34.70 25.16 -4.21
C ALA A 147 35.48 26.43 -3.82
N ALA A 148 36.81 26.34 -3.76
CA ALA A 148 37.71 27.49 -3.68
C ALA A 148 39.07 27.23 -4.36
N ASP A 149 39.09 26.44 -5.44
CA ASP A 149 40.07 26.67 -6.50
C ASP A 149 39.31 27.24 -7.71
N LYS A 150 39.41 28.57 -7.79
CA LYS A 150 38.84 29.55 -8.73
C LYS A 150 37.59 30.30 -8.30
#